data_AF-A0A7V6W3B7-F1
#
_entry.id   AF-A0A7V6W3B7-F1
#
_cell.length_a   1.000
_cell.length_b   1.000
_cell.length_c   1.000
_cell.angle_alpha   90.00
_cell.angle_beta   90.00
_cell.angle_gamma   90.00
#
_symmetry.space_group_name_H-M   'P 1'
#
loop_
_entity.id
_entity.type
_entity.pdbx_description
1 polymer ?
#
loop_
_entity_poly.entity_id
_entity_poly.type
_entity_poly.pdbx_seq_one_letter_code
_entity_poly.pdbx_strand_id
1 'polypeptide(L)'
;MFKLVKKDKKRKVLKSTLSINVIEKTFLKKKLIICNQDIIDQIYLNEIFLLMRDLSKKILIHLEEDDDPEETALLYDELARLRSIILKQYEGVLSKRAIAEYMKNIRFLALNLQKKLRNLSLEKSPIRSR
;
A
#
# COMPACT_ATOMS: atom_id res chain seq x y z
N MET A 1 21.69 -16.50 14.17
CA MET A 1 21.91 -17.87 14.69
C MET A 1 21.70 -18.85 13.53
N PHE A 2 22.73 -19.59 13.09
CA PHE A 2 22.63 -20.52 11.95
C PHE A 2 22.52 -21.97 12.44
N LYS A 3 21.67 -22.78 11.78
CA LYS A 3 21.55 -24.23 12.02
C LYS A 3 21.90 -25.01 10.75
N LEU A 4 22.78 -25.99 10.87
CA LEU A 4 23.06 -27.00 9.85
C LEU A 4 21.97 -28.08 9.91
N VAL A 5 21.31 -28.36 8.77
CA VAL A 5 20.23 -29.34 8.69
C VAL A 5 20.52 -30.35 7.57
N LYS A 6 20.41 -31.64 7.89
CA LYS A 6 20.54 -32.76 6.92
C LYS A 6 19.52 -32.62 5.78
N LYS A 7 19.92 -32.98 4.56
CA LYS A 7 19.19 -32.76 3.29
C LYS A 7 17.73 -33.23 3.34
N ASP A 8 17.46 -34.38 3.96
CA ASP A 8 16.14 -35.01 4.01
C ASP A 8 15.22 -34.42 5.09
N LYS A 9 15.81 -33.76 6.10
CA LYS A 9 15.09 -33.00 7.12
C LYS A 9 14.88 -31.54 6.73
N LYS A 10 15.50 -31.07 5.63
CA LYS A 10 15.43 -29.68 5.17
C LYS A 10 14.00 -29.23 4.91
N ARG A 11 13.15 -30.06 4.26
CA ARG A 11 11.74 -29.72 4.00
C ARG A 11 10.88 -29.62 5.26
N LYS A 12 11.12 -30.48 6.26
CA LYS A 12 10.35 -30.51 7.51
C LYS A 12 10.76 -29.35 8.43
N VAL A 13 12.07 -29.05 8.49
CA VAL A 13 12.61 -27.90 9.25
C VAL A 13 12.29 -26.58 8.56
N LEU A 14 12.33 -26.49 7.23
CA LEU A 14 11.85 -25.31 6.49
C LEU A 14 10.38 -25.04 6.86
N LYS A 15 9.50 -26.04 6.80
CA LYS A 15 8.09 -25.86 7.18
C LYS A 15 7.84 -25.57 8.66
N SER A 16 8.68 -26.06 9.57
CA SER A 16 8.49 -25.87 11.02
C SER A 16 9.19 -24.64 11.59
N THR A 17 10.13 -24.04 10.85
CA THR A 17 10.89 -22.84 11.28
C THR A 17 10.54 -21.61 10.44
N LEU A 18 10.00 -21.79 9.23
CA LEU A 18 9.41 -20.73 8.42
C LEU A 18 7.92 -20.63 8.76
N SER A 19 7.61 -20.11 9.93
CA SER A 19 6.48 -19.20 9.93
C SER A 19 6.90 -18.01 9.05
N ILE A 20 5.99 -17.53 8.21
CA ILE A 20 6.08 -16.20 7.57
C ILE A 20 6.82 -16.22 6.23
N ASN A 21 6.04 -16.09 5.14
CA ASN A 21 6.33 -15.63 3.78
C ASN A 21 7.74 -15.82 3.20
N VAL A 22 7.81 -16.46 2.03
CA VAL A 22 9.06 -16.71 1.30
C VAL A 22 8.95 -16.12 -0.10
N ILE A 23 9.95 -15.30 -0.47
CA ILE A 23 10.12 -14.84 -1.86
C ILE A 23 11.23 -15.68 -2.50
N GLU A 24 10.93 -16.29 -3.65
CA GLU A 24 11.94 -16.88 -4.53
C GLU A 24 12.18 -15.95 -5.73
N LYS A 25 13.42 -15.47 -5.90
CA LYS A 25 13.85 -14.76 -7.12
C LYS A 25 14.97 -15.53 -7.80
N THR A 26 14.95 -15.58 -9.13
CA THR A 26 16.00 -16.24 -9.93
C THR A 26 16.94 -15.18 -10.47
N PHE A 27 18.24 -15.33 -10.22
CA PHE A 27 19.27 -14.44 -10.74
C PHE A 27 20.42 -15.27 -11.30
N LEU A 28 20.79 -15.05 -12.57
CA LEU A 28 21.92 -15.74 -13.24
C LEU A 28 21.92 -17.27 -13.02
N LYS A 29 20.77 -17.91 -13.25
CA LYS A 29 20.53 -19.36 -13.04
C LYS A 29 20.65 -19.85 -11.59
N LYS A 30 20.83 -18.97 -10.60
CA LYS A 30 20.80 -19.29 -9.17
C LYS A 30 19.47 -18.82 -8.56
N LYS A 31 18.92 -19.62 -7.64
CA LYS A 31 17.73 -19.25 -6.85
C LYS A 31 18.14 -18.56 -5.56
N LEU A 32 17.65 -17.34 -5.36
CA LEU A 32 17.72 -16.63 -4.09
C LEU A 32 16.40 -16.84 -3.34
N ILE A 33 16.49 -17.32 -2.10
CA ILE A 33 15.35 -17.53 -1.21
C ILE A 33 15.45 -16.49 -0.11
N ILE A 34 14.47 -15.59 -0.02
CA ILE A 34 14.38 -14.57 1.01
C ILE A 34 13.31 -15.02 2.01
N CYS A 35 13.72 -15.14 3.27
CA CYS A 35 12.88 -15.54 4.40
C CYS A 35 12.96 -14.57 5.59
N ASN A 36 13.47 -13.36 5.35
CA ASN A 36 13.48 -12.28 6.33
C ASN A 36 12.31 -11.34 6.02
N GLN A 37 11.37 -11.20 6.95
CA GLN A 37 10.17 -10.41 6.74
C GLN A 37 10.45 -8.92 6.52
N ASP A 38 11.46 -8.34 7.16
CA ASP A 38 11.80 -6.92 6.96
C ASP A 38 12.29 -6.67 5.53
N ILE A 39 13.07 -7.59 4.97
CA ILE A 39 13.54 -7.52 3.58
C ILE A 39 12.36 -7.71 2.60
N ILE A 40 11.46 -8.66 2.90
CA ILE A 40 10.23 -8.89 2.12
C ILE A 40 9.36 -7.64 2.11
N ASP A 41 9.15 -7.05 3.28
CA ASP A 41 8.43 -5.80 3.45
C ASP A 41 9.10 -4.71 2.62
N GLN A 42 10.41 -4.50 2.71
CA GLN A 42 11.11 -3.47 1.93
C GLN A 42 10.98 -3.64 0.41
N ILE A 43 11.04 -4.87 -0.10
CA ILE A 43 10.91 -5.13 -1.55
C ILE A 43 9.53 -4.72 -2.04
N TYR A 44 8.48 -5.23 -1.42
CA TYR A 44 7.11 -4.89 -1.78
C TYR A 44 6.76 -3.46 -1.42
N LEU A 45 7.43 -2.91 -0.39
CA LEU A 45 7.22 -1.54 0.01
C LEU A 45 7.60 -0.60 -1.15
N ASN A 46 8.72 -0.88 -1.80
CA ASN A 46 9.17 -0.10 -2.96
C ASN A 46 8.23 -0.23 -4.17
N GLU A 47 7.69 -1.42 -4.43
CA GLU A 47 6.75 -1.65 -5.54
C GLU A 47 5.43 -0.89 -5.32
N ILE A 48 4.84 -0.99 -4.13
CA ILE A 48 3.60 -0.28 -3.77
C ILE A 48 3.85 1.23 -3.67
N PHE A 49 5.03 1.65 -3.19
CA PHE A 49 5.39 3.06 -3.11
C PHE A 49 5.33 3.74 -4.47
N LEU A 50 5.76 3.08 -5.55
CA LEU A 50 5.68 3.64 -6.90
C LEU A 50 4.23 3.91 -7.31
N LEU A 51 3.33 2.93 -7.10
CA LEU A 51 1.90 3.07 -7.39
C LEU A 51 1.26 4.20 -6.56
N MET A 52 1.63 4.29 -5.28
CA MET A 52 1.14 5.33 -4.38
C MET A 52 1.66 6.70 -4.75
N ARG A 53 2.93 6.83 -5.14
CA ARG A 53 3.60 8.11 -5.37
C ARG A 53 2.91 8.91 -6.47
N ASP A 54 2.58 8.25 -7.58
CA ASP A 54 2.04 8.95 -8.74
C ASP A 54 0.60 9.44 -8.47
N LEU A 55 -0.23 8.60 -7.83
CA LEU A 55 -1.56 9.02 -7.37
C LEU A 55 -1.49 10.10 -6.28
N SER A 56 -0.54 9.99 -5.34
CA SER A 56 -0.36 10.99 -4.28
C SER A 56 0.01 12.35 -4.85
N LYS A 57 0.89 12.39 -5.86
CA LYS A 57 1.24 13.64 -6.55
C LYS A 57 0.04 14.26 -7.24
N LYS A 58 -0.72 13.46 -8.00
CA LYS A 58 -1.95 13.91 -8.67
C LYS A 58 -2.93 14.53 -7.66
N ILE A 59 -3.14 13.86 -6.53
CA ILE A 59 -4.01 14.36 -5.45
C ILE A 59 -3.47 15.65 -4.84
N LEU A 60 -2.18 15.73 -4.54
CA LEU A 60 -1.59 16.93 -3.92
C LEU A 60 -1.71 18.15 -4.84
N ILE A 61 -1.44 17.98 -6.14
CA ILE A 61 -1.63 19.03 -7.15
C ILE A 61 -3.10 19.44 -7.19
N HIS A 62 -4.03 18.47 -7.33
CA HIS A 62 -5.47 18.74 -7.33
C HIS A 62 -5.94 19.47 -6.07
N LEU A 63 -5.35 19.19 -4.90
CA LEU A 63 -5.70 19.88 -3.66
C LEU A 63 -5.26 21.36 -3.64
N GLU A 64 -4.21 21.71 -4.38
CA GLU A 64 -3.68 23.08 -4.50
C GLU A 64 -4.34 23.88 -5.65
N GLU A 65 -4.89 23.20 -6.65
CA GLU A 65 -5.49 23.77 -7.86
C GLU A 65 -7.04 23.87 -7.79
N ASP A 66 -7.67 23.95 -8.96
CA ASP A 66 -9.09 24.22 -9.20
C ASP A 66 -10.06 23.35 -8.40
N ASP A 67 -11.23 23.93 -8.19
CA ASP A 67 -12.32 23.40 -7.38
C ASP A 67 -13.28 22.54 -8.21
N ASP A 68 -12.77 21.42 -8.74
CA ASP A 68 -13.58 20.44 -9.47
C ASP A 68 -14.08 19.29 -8.56
N PRO A 69 -15.38 19.23 -8.22
CA PRO A 69 -15.94 18.16 -7.42
C PRO A 69 -15.98 16.80 -8.15
N GLU A 70 -16.07 16.77 -9.48
CA GLU A 70 -16.07 15.52 -10.25
C GLU A 70 -14.69 14.88 -10.21
N GLU A 71 -13.63 15.66 -10.49
CA GLU A 71 -12.26 15.19 -10.33
C GLU A 71 -11.96 14.77 -8.88
N THR A 72 -12.45 15.52 -7.89
CA THR A 72 -12.26 15.15 -6.48
C THR A 72 -12.90 13.80 -6.15
N ALA A 73 -14.10 13.51 -6.69
CA ALA A 73 -14.76 12.22 -6.52
C ALA A 73 -13.99 11.09 -7.23
N LEU A 74 -13.52 11.32 -8.45
CA LEU A 74 -12.71 10.36 -9.20
C LEU A 74 -11.42 9.99 -8.47
N LEU A 75 -10.70 10.98 -7.92
CA LEU A 75 -9.48 10.76 -7.13
C LEU A 75 -9.75 9.96 -5.85
N TYR A 76 -10.92 10.17 -5.23
CA TYR A 76 -11.33 9.40 -4.06
C TYR A 76 -11.57 7.93 -4.39
N ASP A 77 -12.21 7.64 -5.53
CA ASP A 77 -12.42 6.29 -6.02
C ASP A 77 -11.11 5.61 -6.44
N GLU A 78 -10.18 6.34 -7.07
CA GLU A 78 -8.83 5.86 -7.39
C GLU A 78 -8.06 5.43 -6.12
N LEU A 79 -8.13 6.20 -5.03
CA LEU A 79 -7.57 5.82 -3.73
C LEU A 79 -8.20 4.55 -3.16
N ALA A 80 -9.53 4.43 -3.24
CA ALA A 80 -10.25 3.27 -2.75
C ALA A 80 -9.86 2.00 -3.53
N ARG A 81 -9.69 2.13 -4.85
CA ARG A 81 -9.20 1.06 -5.72
C ARG A 81 -7.77 0.66 -5.37
N LEU A 82 -6.87 1.62 -5.16
CA LEU A 82 -5.49 1.35 -4.74
C LEU A 82 -5.46 0.60 -3.41
N ARG A 83 -6.25 1.03 -2.42
CA ARG A 83 -6.41 0.33 -1.15
C ARG A 83 -6.84 -1.13 -1.35
N SER A 84 -7.83 -1.37 -2.21
CA SER A 84 -8.32 -2.72 -2.50
C SER A 84 -7.25 -3.61 -3.12
N ILE A 85 -6.48 -3.07 -4.07
CA ILE A 85 -5.36 -3.77 -4.72
C ILE A 85 -4.30 -4.15 -3.66
N ILE A 86 -3.92 -3.19 -2.80
CA ILE A 86 -2.91 -3.42 -1.77
C ILE A 86 -3.33 -4.54 -0.82
N LEU A 87 -4.57 -4.51 -0.33
CA LEU A 87 -5.08 -5.54 0.58
C LEU A 87 -5.17 -6.90 -0.13
N LYS A 88 -5.77 -6.97 -1.33
CA LYS A 88 -5.96 -8.25 -2.03
C LYS A 88 -4.65 -8.93 -2.42
N GLN A 89 -3.64 -8.16 -2.81
CA GLN A 89 -2.39 -8.72 -3.34
C GLN A 89 -1.33 -8.93 -2.25
N TYR A 90 -1.30 -8.09 -1.22
CA TYR A 90 -0.17 -8.04 -0.30
C TYR A 90 -0.52 -8.32 1.17
N GLU A 91 -1.80 -8.41 1.56
CA GLU A 91 -2.19 -8.66 2.96
C GLU A 91 -1.63 -9.99 3.52
N GLY A 92 -1.52 -11.01 2.67
CA GLY A 92 -0.94 -12.30 3.06
C GLY A 92 0.59 -12.31 3.11
N VAL A 93 1.25 -11.32 2.49
CA VAL A 93 2.70 -11.32 2.25
C VAL A 93 3.44 -10.31 3.14
N LEU A 94 2.84 -9.13 3.32
CA LEU A 94 3.40 -8.06 4.13
C LEU A 94 3.15 -8.27 5.62
N SER A 95 4.02 -7.72 6.45
CA SER A 95 3.75 -7.62 7.87
C SER A 95 2.59 -6.65 8.13
N LYS A 96 1.90 -6.84 9.26
CA LYS A 96 0.87 -5.89 9.73
C LYS A 96 1.42 -4.47 9.85
N ARG A 97 2.71 -4.32 10.20
CA ARG A 97 3.38 -3.02 10.32
C ARG A 97 3.48 -2.34 8.95
N ALA A 98 3.96 -3.06 7.93
CA ALA A 98 4.07 -2.53 6.57
C ALA A 98 2.70 -2.15 5.98
N ILE A 99 1.67 -2.99 6.20
CA ILE A 99 0.29 -2.67 5.77
C ILE A 99 -0.22 -1.41 6.48
N ALA A 100 0.01 -1.28 7.78
CA ALA A 100 -0.43 -0.11 8.55
C ALA A 100 0.19 1.19 8.04
N GLU A 101 1.46 1.15 7.62
CA GLU A 101 2.14 2.31 7.02
C GLU A 101 1.46 2.78 5.73
N TYR A 102 1.07 1.85 4.86
CA TYR A 102 0.28 2.17 3.67
C TYR A 102 -1.09 2.75 3.97
N MET A 103 -1.81 2.10 4.87
CA MET A 103 -3.17 2.52 5.23
C MET A 103 -3.17 3.91 5.86
N LYS A 104 -2.10 4.28 6.58
CA LYS A 104 -1.93 5.63 7.13
C LYS A 104 -1.85 6.69 6.02
N ASN A 105 -1.04 6.46 4.99
CA ASN A 105 -0.87 7.40 3.87
C ASN A 105 -2.16 7.52 3.03
N ILE A 106 -2.80 6.39 2.71
CA ILE A 106 -4.08 6.39 1.99
C ILE A 106 -5.14 7.16 2.78
N ARG A 107 -5.23 6.91 4.09
CA ARG A 107 -6.18 7.61 4.97
C ARG A 107 -5.93 9.10 5.00
N PHE A 108 -4.67 9.54 5.05
CA PHE A 108 -4.32 10.95 5.03
C PHE A 108 -4.79 11.63 3.74
N LEU A 109 -4.52 11.03 2.58
CA LEU A 109 -4.95 11.57 1.28
C LEU A 109 -6.48 11.60 1.14
N ALA A 110 -7.16 10.53 1.56
CA ALA A 110 -8.62 10.44 1.53
C ALA A 110 -9.28 11.52 2.41
N LEU A 111 -8.70 11.81 3.59
CA LEU A 111 -9.20 12.88 4.46
C LEU A 111 -9.08 14.25 3.81
N ASN A 112 -7.98 14.53 3.10
CA ASN A 112 -7.80 15.80 2.41
C ASN A 112 -8.81 15.99 1.27
N LEU A 113 -9.02 14.97 0.44
CA LEU A 113 -10.03 15.00 -0.62
C LEU A 113 -11.44 15.16 -0.04
N GLN A 114 -11.76 14.44 1.03
CA GLN A 114 -13.06 14.56 1.70
C GLN A 114 -13.27 15.98 2.26
N LYS A 115 -12.23 16.60 2.80
CA LYS A 115 -12.30 17.99 3.28
C LYS A 115 -12.57 18.95 2.12
N LYS A 116 -11.88 18.80 0.99
CA LYS A 116 -12.11 19.61 -0.21
C LYS A 116 -13.55 19.45 -0.72
N LEU A 117 -14.06 18.21 -0.87
CA LEU A 117 -15.46 17.95 -1.23
C LEU A 117 -16.48 18.63 -0.31
N ARG A 118 -16.24 18.61 1.01
CA ARG A 118 -17.12 19.30 1.97
C ARG A 118 -17.09 20.81 1.77
N ASN A 119 -15.92 21.41 1.56
CA ASN A 119 -15.81 22.84 1.30
C ASN A 119 -16.56 23.23 0.01
N LEU A 120 -16.37 22.48 -1.08
CA LEU A 120 -17.08 22.66 -2.35
C LEU A 120 -18.61 22.56 -2.20
N SER A 121 -19.06 21.63 -1.37
CA SER A 121 -20.49 21.41 -1.11
C SER A 121 -21.11 22.54 -0.27
N LEU A 122 -20.32 23.12 0.65
CA LEU A 122 -20.74 24.26 1.48
C LEU A 122 -20.79 25.56 0.68
N GLU A 123 -19.85 25.80 -0.22
CA GLU A 123 -19.89 26.96 -1.13
C GLU A 123 -21.08 26.91 -2.11
N LYS A 124 -21.48 25.70 -2.54
CA LYS A 124 -22.67 25.50 -3.37
C LYS A 124 -24.00 25.61 -2.60
N SER A 125 -23.98 25.64 -1.27
CA SER A 125 -25.18 25.92 -0.48
C SER A 125 -25.31 27.42 -0.32
N PRO A 126 -26.22 28.11 -1.03
CA PRO A 126 -26.42 29.52 -0.78
C PRO A 126 -26.82 29.64 0.69
N ILE A 127 -26.12 30.51 1.41
CA ILE A 127 -26.59 31.07 2.67
C ILE A 127 -28.00 31.56 2.36
N ARG A 128 -29.01 30.78 2.76
CA ARG A 128 -30.38 31.27 2.87
C ARG A 128 -30.31 32.30 3.99
N SER A 129 -30.04 33.54 3.59
CA SER A 129 -30.29 34.71 4.40
C SER A 129 -31.74 34.65 4.85
N ARG A 130 -31.91 34.43 6.15
CA ARG A 130 -33.11 34.78 6.90
C ARG A 130 -32.68 35.67 8.04
#